data_AF-A0A6I3KLH3-F1
#
_entry.id   AF-A0A6I3KLH3-F1
#
_cell.length_a   1.000
_cell.length_b   1.000
_cell.length_c   1.000
_cell.angle_alpha   90.00
_cell.angle_beta   90.00
_cell.angle_gamma   90.00
#
_symmetry.space_group_name_H-M   'P 1'
#
loop_
_entity.id
_entity.type
_entity.pdbx_description
1 polymer ?
#
loop_
_entity_poly.entity_id
_entity_poly.type
_entity_poly.pdbx_seq_one_letter_code
_entity_poly.pdbx_strand_id
1 'polypeptide(L)'
;MLDFLNRAVTVDTYTLVVVAMLSGWAGVLTLHVLSRTVLALVFVPGFTLGALVTNYVFELTGFYPTPDRETNVVIACTAGIVMALLALLLFMRIAAIMAFFRLERHQFKRDMADRDLPYRRELRRI
;
A
#
# COMPACT_ATOMS: atom_id res chain seq x y z
N MET A 1 -11.23 -12.60 13.76
CA MET A 1 -11.47 -11.53 12.76
C MET A 1 -12.56 -10.56 13.23
N LEU A 2 -13.73 -11.06 13.65
CA LEU A 2 -14.79 -10.26 14.27
C LEU A 2 -14.34 -9.51 15.54
N ASP A 3 -13.55 -10.13 16.43
CA ASP A 3 -13.01 -9.43 17.60
C ASP A 3 -12.07 -8.29 17.26
N PHE A 4 -11.28 -8.43 16.18
CA PHE A 4 -10.38 -7.38 15.70
C PHE A 4 -11.17 -6.20 15.14
N LEU A 5 -12.24 -6.50 14.39
CA LEU A 5 -13.12 -5.48 13.81
C LEU A 5 -13.94 -4.79 14.90
N ASN A 6 -14.44 -5.54 15.87
CA ASN A 6 -15.20 -5.00 16.99
C ASN A 6 -14.30 -4.16 17.91
N ARG A 7 -13.06 -4.59 18.19
CA ARG A 7 -12.08 -3.77 18.92
C ARG A 7 -11.60 -2.56 18.14
N ALA A 8 -11.46 -2.67 16.82
CA ALA A 8 -11.15 -1.53 15.95
C ALA A 8 -12.31 -0.51 15.88
N VAL A 9 -13.55 -0.95 16.10
CA VAL A 9 -14.74 -0.08 16.22
C VAL A 9 -14.87 0.50 17.64
N THR A 10 -14.47 -0.24 18.69
CA THR A 10 -14.38 0.26 20.07
C THR A 10 -13.03 0.93 20.38
N VAL A 11 -12.42 1.56 19.37
CA VAL A 11 -11.22 2.37 19.57
C VAL A 11 -11.63 3.68 20.24
N ASP A 12 -10.87 4.09 21.27
CA ASP A 12 -11.08 5.36 21.96
C ASP A 12 -11.19 6.53 20.95
N THR A 13 -12.12 7.46 21.17
CA THR A 13 -12.37 8.61 20.29
C THR A 13 -11.08 9.39 20.01
N TYR A 14 -10.19 9.48 21.01
CA TYR A 14 -8.87 10.08 20.89
C TYR A 14 -8.03 9.41 19.80
N THR A 15 -7.92 8.09 19.83
CA THR A 15 -7.14 7.31 18.86
C THR A 15 -7.72 7.46 17.45
N LEU A 16 -9.05 7.49 17.30
CA LEU A 16 -9.69 7.76 16.00
C LEU A 16 -9.33 9.15 15.47
N VAL A 17 -9.34 10.18 16.31
CA VAL A 17 -8.96 11.55 15.91
C VAL A 17 -7.48 11.61 15.51
N VAL A 18 -6.59 10.98 16.29
CA VAL A 18 -5.15 10.92 15.98
C VAL A 18 -4.91 10.20 14.65
N VAL A 19 -5.54 9.05 14.43
CA VAL A 19 -5.44 8.30 13.18
C VAL A 19 -5.96 9.13 12.00
N ALA A 20 -7.11 9.78 12.14
CA ALA A 20 -7.69 10.62 11.08
C ALA A 20 -6.78 11.82 10.74
N MET A 21 -6.26 12.53 11.74
CA MET A 21 -5.34 13.64 11.53
C MET A 21 -4.04 13.18 10.87
N LEU A 22 -3.38 12.16 11.42
CA LEU A 22 -2.09 11.68 10.90
C LEU A 22 -2.22 11.08 9.49
N SER A 23 -3.26 10.28 9.24
CA SER A 23 -3.51 9.71 7.91
C SER A 23 -3.92 10.77 6.88
N GLY A 24 -4.68 11.79 7.28
CA GLY A 24 -5.03 12.93 6.44
C GLY A 24 -3.78 13.69 5.99
N TRP A 25 -2.91 14.06 6.93
CA TRP A 25 -1.64 14.73 6.61
C TRP A 25 -0.68 13.85 5.80
N ALA A 26 -0.57 12.56 6.14
CA ALA A 26 0.20 11.60 5.35
C ALA A 26 -0.33 11.47 3.92
N GLY A 27 -1.65 11.51 3.73
CA GLY A 27 -2.32 11.56 2.43
C GLY A 27 -1.95 12.82 1.62
N VAL A 28 -1.99 13.99 2.26
CA VAL A 28 -1.61 15.26 1.60
C VAL A 28 -0.14 15.26 1.19
N LEU A 29 0.75 14.78 2.07
CA LEU A 29 2.18 14.65 1.78
C LEU A 29 2.44 13.66 0.65
N THR A 30 1.77 12.52 0.66
CA THR A 30 1.89 11.55 -0.45
C THR A 30 1.36 12.09 -1.76
N LEU A 31 0.29 12.89 -1.77
CA LEU A 31 -0.17 13.59 -2.98
C LEU A 31 0.85 14.59 -3.52
N HIS A 32 1.56 15.30 -2.65
CA HIS A 32 2.61 16.22 -3.07
C HIS A 32 3.82 15.48 -3.67
N VAL A 33 4.20 14.34 -3.09
CA VAL A 33 5.36 13.57 -3.54
C VAL A 33 5.04 12.70 -4.76
N LEU A 34 3.86 12.08 -4.79
CA LEU A 34 3.36 11.27 -5.89
C LEU A 34 2.35 12.11 -6.69
N SER A 35 2.82 12.71 -7.79
CA SER A 35 2.02 13.46 -8.77
C SER A 35 0.77 12.74 -9.32
N ARG A 36 0.55 11.46 -8.99
CA ARG A 36 -0.62 10.66 -9.40
C ARG A 36 -1.66 10.56 -8.28
N THR A 37 -2.73 11.33 -8.40
CA THR A 37 -3.89 11.37 -7.49
C THR A 37 -4.54 10.01 -7.23
N VAL A 38 -4.57 9.11 -8.21
CA VAL A 38 -5.18 7.77 -8.08
C VAL A 38 -4.46 6.90 -7.04
N LEU A 39 -3.17 7.14 -6.83
CA LEU A 39 -2.43 6.38 -5.82
C LEU A 39 -2.79 6.77 -4.40
N ALA A 40 -3.10 8.04 -4.15
CA ALA A 40 -3.49 8.50 -2.82
C ALA A 40 -4.75 7.78 -2.30
N LEU A 41 -5.69 7.44 -3.18
CA LEU A 41 -6.89 6.67 -2.83
C LEU A 41 -6.59 5.28 -2.26
N VAL A 42 -5.46 4.69 -2.64
CA VAL A 42 -5.03 3.37 -2.12
C VAL A 42 -4.18 3.53 -0.86
N PHE A 43 -3.40 4.62 -0.78
CA PHE A 43 -2.47 4.86 0.32
C PHE A 43 -3.17 5.31 1.60
N VAL A 44 -4.19 6.17 1.51
CA VAL A 44 -4.91 6.69 2.69
C VAL A 44 -5.57 5.56 3.51
N PRO A 45 -6.33 4.62 2.91
CA PRO A 45 -6.84 3.46 3.65
C PRO A 45 -5.70 2.61 4.24
N GLY A 46 -4.61 2.43 3.50
CA GLY A 46 -3.43 1.70 3.98
C GLY A 46 -2.80 2.34 5.22
N PHE A 47 -2.73 3.67 5.28
CA PHE A 47 -2.23 4.40 6.45
C PHE A 47 -3.14 4.26 7.66
N THR A 48 -4.47 4.35 7.46
CA THR A 48 -5.42 4.17 8.57
C THR A 48 -5.34 2.76 9.16
N LEU A 49 -5.26 1.74 8.32
CA LEU A 49 -5.11 0.36 8.76
C LEU A 49 -3.75 0.13 9.43
N GLY A 50 -2.67 0.66 8.88
CA GLY A 50 -1.34 0.59 9.47
C GLY A 50 -1.32 1.17 10.89
N ALA A 51 -1.88 2.37 11.07
CA ALA A 51 -1.95 3.03 12.36
C ALA A 51 -2.74 2.20 13.40
N LEU A 52 -3.93 1.70 13.02
CA LEU A 52 -4.79 0.90 13.89
C LEU A 52 -4.15 -0.43 14.28
N VAL A 53 -3.54 -1.12 13.32
CA VAL A 53 -2.88 -2.41 13.55
C VAL A 53 -1.70 -2.23 14.50
N THR A 54 -0.86 -1.21 14.30
CA THR A 54 0.30 -0.99 15.17
C THR A 54 -0.10 -0.54 16.56
N ASN A 55 -1.15 0.27 16.70
CA ASN A 55 -1.71 0.59 18.03
C ASN A 55 -2.17 -0.68 18.76
N TYR A 56 -2.88 -1.57 18.08
CA TYR A 56 -3.30 -2.84 18.66
C TYR A 56 -2.12 -3.75 19.05
N VAL A 57 -1.07 -3.80 18.22
CA VAL A 57 0.15 -4.56 18.54
C VAL A 57 0.84 -3.99 19.78
N PHE A 58 0.92 -2.67 19.92
CA PHE A 58 1.51 -2.03 21.10
C PHE A 58 0.72 -2.31 22.38
N GLU A 59 -0.61 -2.29 22.30
CA GLU A 59 -1.48 -2.69 23.42
C GLU A 59 -1.28 -4.16 23.82
N LEU A 60 -1.08 -5.06 22.85
CA LEU A 60 -0.83 -6.48 23.12
C LEU A 60 0.57 -6.74 23.68
N THR A 61 1.60 -6.06 23.18
CA THR A 61 2.98 -6.27 23.62
C THR A 61 3.29 -5.56 24.94
N GLY A 62 2.41 -4.65 25.39
CA GLY A 62 2.63 -3.86 26.59
C GLY A 62 3.81 -2.90 26.47
N PHE A 63 4.17 -2.51 25.24
CA PHE A 63 5.30 -1.63 24.99
C PHE A 63 4.88 -0.16 25.17
N TYR A 64 5.20 0.39 26.34
CA TYR A 64 4.89 1.77 26.71
C TYR A 64 6.19 2.58 26.86
N PRO A 65 6.69 3.22 25.78
CA PRO A 65 7.94 3.98 25.82
C PRO A 65 7.87 5.20 26.74
N THR A 66 6.66 5.71 27.00
CA THR A 66 6.41 6.82 27.91
C THR A 66 5.35 6.46 28.95
N PRO A 67 5.31 7.12 30.13
CA PRO A 67 4.27 6.90 31.12
C PRO A 67 2.89 7.43 30.66
N ASP A 68 2.86 8.33 29.68
CA ASP A 68 1.64 8.93 29.16
C ASP A 68 0.99 8.05 28.08
N ARG A 69 -0.25 7.60 28.35
CA ARG A 69 -1.03 6.76 27.42
C ARG A 69 -1.23 7.45 26.07
N GLU A 70 -1.52 8.75 26.08
CA GLU A 70 -1.78 9.54 24.87
C GLU A 70 -0.56 9.58 23.95
N THR A 71 0.62 9.84 24.51
CA THR A 71 1.89 9.89 23.77
C THR A 71 2.22 8.53 23.16
N ASN A 72 1.97 7.44 23.88
CA ASN A 72 2.20 6.08 23.37
C ASN A 72 1.29 5.76 22.17
N VAL A 73 0.02 6.18 22.20
CA VAL A 73 -0.92 6.01 21.08
C VAL A 73 -0.42 6.75 19.83
N VAL A 74 0.04 7.99 19.99
CA VAL A 74 0.60 8.78 18.87
C VAL A 74 1.84 8.11 18.29
N ILE A 75 2.75 7.63 19.13
CA ILE A 75 3.97 6.92 18.70
C ILE A 75 3.59 5.64 17.92
N ALA A 76 2.67 4.83 18.45
CA ALA A 76 2.24 3.59 17.83
C ALA A 76 1.57 3.84 16.46
N CYS A 77 0.67 4.83 16.39
CA CYS A 77 0.02 5.23 15.15
C CYS A 77 1.03 5.72 14.10
N THR A 78 1.99 6.55 14.52
CA THR A 78 3.02 7.10 13.63
C THR A 78 3.92 6.00 13.08
N ALA A 79 4.38 5.09 13.95
CA ALA A 79 5.16 3.92 13.53
C ALA A 79 4.39 3.05 12.53
N GLY A 80 3.09 2.84 12.76
CA GLY A 80 2.23 2.08 11.86
C GLY A 80 2.07 2.71 10.48
N ILE A 81 1.94 4.04 10.40
CA ILE A 81 1.87 4.77 9.12
C ILE A 81 3.19 4.62 8.36
N VAL A 82 4.33 4.76 9.04
CA VAL A 82 5.66 4.60 8.40
C VAL A 82 5.83 3.18 7.86
N MET A 83 5.47 2.17 8.66
CA MET A 83 5.53 0.76 8.23
C MET A 83 4.61 0.47 7.06
N ALA A 84 3.38 1.00 7.06
CA ALA A 84 2.46 0.89 5.94
C ALA A 84 3.00 1.56 4.68
N LEU A 85 3.63 2.73 4.81
CA LEU A 85 4.24 3.44 3.70
C LEU A 85 5.38 2.64 3.08
N LEU A 86 6.27 2.05 3.90
CA LEU A 86 7.34 1.16 3.43
C LEU A 86 6.78 -0.07 2.71
N ALA A 87 5.76 -0.72 3.28
CA ALA A 87 5.12 -1.88 2.68
C ALA A 87 4.49 -1.52 1.32
N LEU A 88 3.75 -0.42 1.23
CA LEU A 88 3.13 0.04 -0.01
C LEU A 88 4.16 0.41 -1.08
N LEU A 89 5.28 1.03 -0.70
CA LEU A 89 6.39 1.30 -1.61
C LEU A 89 7.01 0.00 -2.15
N LEU A 90 7.23 -0.99 -1.30
CA LEU A 90 7.69 -2.32 -1.72
C LEU A 90 6.72 -2.98 -2.69
N PHE A 91 5.42 -2.99 -2.37
CA PHE A 91 4.39 -3.55 -3.26
C PHE A 91 4.36 -2.84 -4.62
N MET A 92 4.49 -1.52 -4.63
CA MET A 92 4.58 -0.76 -5.88
C MET A 92 5.80 -1.11 -6.70
N ARG A 93 6.97 -1.30 -6.07
CA ARG A 93 8.18 -1.75 -6.76
C ARG A 93 7.98 -3.13 -7.38
N ILE A 94 7.40 -4.06 -6.64
CA ILE A 94 7.12 -5.41 -7.14
C ILE A 94 6.08 -5.37 -8.27
N ALA A 95 5.03 -4.56 -8.15
CA ALA A 95 4.01 -4.39 -9.18
C ALA A 95 4.61 -3.80 -10.47
N ALA A 96 5.51 -2.82 -10.36
CA ALA A 96 6.23 -2.27 -11.50
C ALA A 96 7.11 -3.33 -12.20
N ILE A 97 7.83 -4.15 -11.43
CA ILE A 97 8.63 -5.26 -11.96
C ILE A 97 7.73 -6.28 -12.68
N MET A 98 6.63 -6.69 -12.06
CA MET A 98 5.67 -7.62 -12.69
C MET A 98 5.02 -7.05 -13.95
N ALA A 99 4.69 -5.76 -13.96
CA ALA A 99 4.16 -5.08 -15.14
C ALA A 99 5.20 -5.07 -16.28
N PHE A 100 6.47 -4.83 -15.97
CA PHE A 100 7.57 -4.89 -16.93
C PHE A 100 7.71 -6.30 -17.53
N PHE A 101 7.74 -7.35 -16.69
CA PHE A 101 7.78 -8.73 -17.17
C PHE A 101 6.55 -9.11 -18.03
N ARG A 102 5.36 -8.62 -17.69
CA ARG A 102 4.15 -8.82 -18.51
C ARG A 102 4.27 -8.13 -19.87
N LEU A 103 4.83 -6.93 -19.93
CA LEU A 103 5.05 -6.19 -21.17
C LEU A 103 6.06 -6.91 -22.06
N GLU A 104 7.19 -7.36 -21.51
CA GLU A 104 8.16 -8.18 -22.26
C GLU A 104 7.52 -9.45 -22.80
N ARG A 105 6.72 -10.15 -21.98
CA ARG A 105 6.02 -11.37 -22.43
C ARG A 105 5.02 -11.09 -23.54
N HIS A 106 4.36 -9.93 -23.53
CA HIS A 106 3.46 -9.52 -24.61
C HIS A 106 4.19 -9.09 -25.87
N GLN A 107 5.29 -8.34 -25.76
CA GLN A 107 6.14 -7.98 -26.90
C GLN A 107 6.74 -9.23 -27.54
N PHE A 108 7.28 -10.16 -26.75
CA PHE A 108 7.81 -11.43 -27.26
C PHE A 108 6.76 -12.28 -27.99
N LYS A 109 5.51 -12.32 -27.49
CA LYS A 109 4.40 -13.00 -28.17
C LYS A 109 4.03 -12.32 -29.49
N ARG A 110 4.15 -11.00 -29.57
CA ARG A 110 3.83 -10.21 -30.76
C ARG A 110 4.93 -10.36 -31.82
N ASP A 111 6.19 -10.33 -31.41
CA ASP A 111 7.34 -10.52 -32.31
C ASP A 111 7.41 -11.95 -32.87
N MET A 112 7.04 -12.97 -32.09
CA MET A 112 6.89 -14.33 -32.61
C MET A 112 5.72 -14.46 -33.61
N ALA A 113 4.59 -13.80 -33.35
CA ALA A 113 3.45 -13.80 -34.27
C ALA A 113 3.79 -13.10 -35.61
N ASP A 114 4.63 -12.07 -35.59
CA ASP A 114 5.13 -11.41 -36.81
C ASP A 114 6.18 -12.24 -37.57
N ARG A 115 6.94 -13.10 -36.89
CA ARG A 115 7.91 -14.02 -37.52
C ARG A 115 7.27 -15.16 -38.31
N ASP A 116 6.04 -15.57 -37.97
CA ASP A 116 5.30 -16.61 -38.71
C ASP A 116 4.59 -16.07 -39.97
N LEU A 117 4.44 -14.76 -40.10
CA LEU A 117 3.78 -14.10 -41.24
C LEU A 117 4.58 -14.08 -42.56
N PRO A 118 5.91 -13.93 -42.62
CA PRO A 118 6.65 -13.95 -43.89
C PRO A 118 6.62 -15.34 -44.56
N TYR A 119 6.73 -16.42 -43.79
CA TYR A 119 6.76 -17.79 -44.35
C TYR A 119 5.41 -18.21 -44.94
N ARG A 120 4.30 -17.73 -44.38
CA ARG A 120 2.94 -18.02 -44.86
C ARG A 120 2.59 -17.26 -46.15
N ARG A 121 3.26 -16.14 -46.44
CA ARG A 121 3.07 -15.40 -47.69
C ARG A 121 3.83 -16.01 -48.86
N GLU A 122 4.96 -16.67 -48.62
CA GLU A 122 5.72 -17.38 -49.66
C GLU A 122 5.03 -18.69 -50.07
N LEU A 123 4.49 -19.46 -49.13
CA LEU A 123 3.75 -20.71 -49.42
C LEU A 123 2.42 -20.53 -50.15
N ARG A 124 1.87 -19.31 -50.23
CA ARG A 124 0.67 -19.01 -51.03
C ARG A 124 1.02 -18.52 -52.45
N ARG A 125 2.30 -18.32 -52.77
CA ARG A 125 2.78 -17.91 -54.09
C ARG A 125 3.31 -19.07 -54.94
N ILE A 126 3.41 -20.27 -54.38
CA ILE A 126 3.70 -21.53 -55.07
C ILE A 126 2.38 -22.26 -55.29
#